data_AF-A0A950TM65-F1
#
_entry.id   AF-A0A950TM65-F1
#
_cell.length_a   1.000
_cell.length_b   1.000
_cell.length_c   1.000
_cell.angle_alpha   90.00
_cell.angle_beta   90.00
_cell.angle_gamma   90.00
#
_symmetry.space_group_name_H-M   'P 1'
#
loop_
_entity.id
_entity.type
_entity.pdbx_description
1 polymer ?
#
loop_
_entity_poly.entity_id
_entity_poly.type
_entity_poly.pdbx_seq_one_letter_code
_entity_poly.pdbx_strand_id
1 'polypeptide(L)' 'REIAMIKAVVPRMACDVIDRAVQVHGGGGVCQDFPLAAFWSYARTLRLADGPDEVHLESIAKMELKKNDPSS' A
#
# COMPACT_ATOMS: atom_id res chain seq x y z
N ARG A 1 -13.52 5.69 5.59
CA ARG A 1 -12.49 6.70 5.22
C ARG A 1 -11.17 6.44 5.97
N GLU A 2 -11.18 6.26 7.29
CA GLU A 2 -9.97 5.95 8.08
C GLU A 2 -9.26 4.65 7.61
N ILE A 3 -10.01 3.57 7.37
CA ILE A 3 -9.42 2.30 6.88
C ILE A 3 -8.68 2.48 5.55
N ALA A 4 -9.23 3.26 4.62
CA ALA A 4 -8.58 3.56 3.34
C ALA A 4 -7.30 4.42 3.53
N MET A 5 -7.31 5.37 4.48
CA MET A 5 -6.09 6.11 4.81
C MET A 5 -5.01 5.22 5.42
N ILE A 6 -5.39 4.28 6.30
CA ILE A 6 -4.45 3.33 6.90
C ILE A 6 -3.83 2.43 5.82
N LYS A 7 -4.64 1.91 4.89
CA LYS A 7 -4.19 1.10 3.76
C LYS A 7 -3.20 1.84 2.86
N ALA A 8 -3.40 3.13 2.61
CA ALA A 8 -2.46 3.92 1.82
C ALA A 8 -1.14 4.26 2.57
N VAL A 9 -1.21 4.53 3.88
CA VAL A 9 -0.07 5.05 4.66
C VAL A 9 0.87 3.94 5.13
N VAL A 10 0.34 2.80 5.56
CA VAL A 10 1.14 1.71 6.16
C VAL A 10 2.17 1.13 5.19
N PRO A 11 1.83 0.75 3.95
CA PRO A 11 2.80 0.20 3.00
C PRO A 11 3.90 1.20 2.62
N ARG A 12 3.58 2.51 2.61
CA ARG A 12 4.54 3.57 2.29
C ARG A 12 5.57 3.73 3.41
N MET A 13 5.10 3.75 4.66
CA MET A 13 5.97 3.78 5.84
C MET A 13 6.81 2.51 5.96
N ALA A 14 6.27 1.34 5.61
CA ALA A 14 7.02 0.08 5.55
C ALA A 14 8.18 0.16 4.53
N CYS A 15 7.93 0.66 3.31
CA CYS A 15 9.01 0.90 2.33
C CYS A 15 10.10 1.82 2.88
N ASP A 16 9.74 2.93 3.53
CA ASP A 16 10.72 3.90 4.05
C ASP A 16 11.61 3.28 5.14
N VAL A 17 11.05 2.43 6.00
CA VAL A 17 11.82 1.71 7.03
C VAL A 17 12.76 0.68 6.39
N ILE A 18 12.27 -0.07 5.39
CA ILE A 18 13.06 -1.08 4.68
C ILE A 18 14.22 -0.42 3.94
N ASP A 19 14.00 0.71 3.25
CA ASP A 19 15.06 1.44 2.54
C ASP A 19 16.18 1.90 3.49
N ARG A 20 15.82 2.37 4.69
CA ARG A 20 16.82 2.72 5.72
C ARG A 20 17.59 1.49 6.19
N ALA A 21 16.92 0.36 6.36
CA ALA A 21 17.58 -0.90 6.73
C ALA A 21 18.55 -1.35 5.63
N VAL A 22 18.15 -1.29 4.35
CA VAL A 22 19.02 -1.60 3.21
C VAL A 22 20.28 -0.72 3.23
N GLN A 23 20.10 0.59 3.44
CA GLN A 23 21.22 1.54 3.47
C GLN A 23 22.24 1.22 4.57
N VAL A 24 21.79 0.77 5.74
CA VAL A 24 22.67 0.37 6.87
C VAL A 24 23.44 -0.91 6.56
N HIS A 25 22.84 -1.84 5.82
CA HIS A 25 23.44 -3.15 5.50
C HIS A 25 24.34 -3.12 4.24
N GLY A 26 24.42 -1.99 3.52
CA GLY A 26 25.25 -1.85 2.32
C GLY A 26 24.92 -2.91 1.26
N GLY A 27 25.94 -3.53 0.65
CA GLY A 27 25.75 -4.61 -0.32
C GLY A 27 24.96 -5.82 0.22
N GLY A 28 25.00 -6.03 1.54
CA GLY A 28 24.20 -7.04 2.24
C GLY A 28 22.69 -6.77 2.15
N GLY A 29 22.29 -5.50 2.14
CA GLY A 29 20.88 -5.12 2.11
C GLY A 29 20.15 -5.43 0.80
N VAL A 30 20.90 -5.71 -0.28
CA VAL A 30 20.37 -6.00 -1.62
C VAL A 30 20.70 -7.41 -2.11
N CYS A 31 21.40 -8.22 -1.32
CA CYS A 31 21.69 -9.61 -1.62
C CYS A 31 20.79 -10.55 -0.80
N GLN A 32 21.09 -11.85 -0.81
CA GLN A 32 20.31 -12.86 -0.08
C GLN A 32 20.77 -13.05 1.38
N ASP A 33 21.74 -12.26 1.84
CA ASP A 33 22.26 -12.37 3.21
C ASP A 33 21.26 -11.83 4.24
N PHE A 34 20.40 -10.89 3.82
CA PHE A 34 19.32 -10.33 4.64
C PHE A 34 17.98 -10.38 3.89
N PRO A 35 16.84 -10.58 4.57
CA PRO A 35 15.53 -10.66 3.92
C PRO A 35 15.01 -9.31 3.39
N LEU A 36 15.83 -8.25 3.41
CA LEU A 36 15.43 -6.88 3.11
C LEU A 36 14.97 -6.70 1.67
N ALA A 37 15.61 -7.35 0.70
CA ALA A 37 15.20 -7.31 -0.70
C ALA A 37 13.80 -7.95 -0.92
N ALA A 38 13.50 -9.03 -0.21
CA ALA A 38 12.19 -9.68 -0.24
C ALA A 38 11.12 -8.81 0.41
N PHE A 39 11.42 -8.17 1.54
CA PHE A 39 10.51 -7.25 2.21
C PHE A 39 10.20 -6.03 1.34
N TRP A 40 11.20 -5.46 0.67
CA TRP A 40 10.98 -4.32 -0.23
C TRP A 40 10.05 -4.69 -1.39
N SER A 41 10.26 -5.86 -1.98
CA SER A 41 9.42 -6.38 -3.07
C SER A 41 7.99 -6.61 -2.62
N TYR A 42 7.79 -7.19 -1.43
CA TYR A 42 6.46 -7.42 -0.86
C TYR A 42 5.72 -6.11 -0.55
N ALA A 43 6.38 -5.16 0.11
CA ALA A 43 5.79 -3.85 0.42
C ALA A 43 5.39 -3.09 -0.86
N ARG A 44 6.19 -3.21 -1.93
CA ARG A 44 5.86 -2.63 -3.23
C ARG A 44 4.66 -3.30 -3.90
N THR A 45 4.53 -4.61 -3.76
CA THR A 45 3.35 -5.36 -4.24
C THR A 45 2.07 -4.91 -3.53
N LEU A 46 2.11 -4.70 -2.21
CA LEU A 46 0.95 -4.20 -1.46
C LEU A 46 0.48 -2.84 -1.96
N ARG A 47 1.40 -1.92 -2.24
CA ARG A 47 1.06 -0.61 -2.83
C ARG A 47 0.41 -0.68 -4.20
N LEU A 48 0.73 -1.71 -4.99
CA LEU A 48 0.11 -1.94 -6.29
C LEU A 48 -1.27 -2.59 -6.16
N ALA A 49 -1.48 -3.41 -5.12
CA ALA A 49 -2.76 -4.03 -4.81
C ALA A 49 -3.77 -3.04 -4.20
N ASP A 50 -3.31 -2.10 -3.37
CA ASP A 50 -4.19 -1.15 -2.67
C ASP A 50 -4.80 -0.08 -3.60
N GLY A 51 -4.12 0.33 -4.67
CA GLY A 51 -4.62 1.36 -5.61
C GLY A 51 -5.92 0.98 -6.35
N PRO A 52 -6.02 -0.24 -6.91
CA PRO A 52 -7.26 -0.78 -7.42
C PRO A 52 -8.35 -0.88 -6.33
N ASP A 53 -8.03 -1.38 -5.14
CA ASP A 53 -9.00 -1.57 -4.06
C ASP A 53 -9.63 -0.25 -3.60
N GLU A 54 -8.82 0.81 -3.44
CA GLU A 54 -9.29 2.12 -2.97
C GLU A 54 -10.20 2.80 -4.00
N VAL A 55 -9.80 2.80 -5.28
CA VAL A 55 -10.59 3.37 -6.39
C VAL A 55 -11.85 2.53 -6.64
N HIS A 56 -11.75 1.21 -6.53
CA HIS A 56 -12.88 0.30 -6.68
C HIS A 56 -13.91 0.52 -5.57
N LEU A 57 -13.46 0.60 -4.31
CA LEU A 57 -14.34 0.89 -3.16
C LEU A 57 -14.97 2.28 -3.26
N GLU A 58 -14.21 3.30 -3.68
CA GLU A 58 -14.75 4.66 -3.90
C GLU A 58 -15.81 4.67 -5.00
N SER A 59 -15.58 3.93 -6.09
CA SER A 59 -16.51 3.81 -7.22
C SER A 59 -17.81 3.10 -6.81
N ILE A 60 -17.72 1.99 -6.07
CA ILE A 60 -18.90 1.31 -5.51
C ILE A 60 -19.66 2.24 -4.56
N ALA A 61 -18.96 2.94 -3.66
CA ALA A 61 -19.61 3.86 -2.72
C ALA A 61 -20.36 4.99 -3.44
N LYS A 62 -19.77 5.58 -4.49
CA LYS A 62 -20.42 6.59 -5.33
C LYS A 62 -21.65 6.03 -6.05
N MET A 63 -21.59 4.80 -6.55
CA MET A 63 -22.74 4.14 -7.19
C MET A 63 -23.87 3.86 -6.18
N GLU A 64 -23.56 3.34 -5.01
CA GLU A 64 -24.55 3.06 -3.96
C GLU A 64 -25.21 4.33 -3.41
N LEU A 65 -24.45 5.42 -3.26
CA LEU A 65 -25.02 6.73 -2.89
C LEU A 65 -25.98 7.26 -3.96
N LYS A 66 -25.62 7.14 -5.24
CA LYS A 66 -26.50 7.56 -6.35
C LYS A 66 -27.78 6.72 -6.45
N LYS A 67 -27.71 5.45 -6.06
CA LYS A 67 -28.85 4.52 -6.08
C LYS A 67 -29.83 4.72 -4.92
N ASN A 68 -29.35 5.27 -3.80
CA ASN A 68 -30.16 5.55 -2.61
C ASN A 68 -30.55 7.03 -2.46
N ASP A 69 -30.28 7.86 -3.48
CA ASP A 69 -30.67 9.27 -3.46
C ASP A 69 -32.18 9.40 -3.74
N PRO A 70 -33.02 9.80 -2.76
CA PRO A 70 -34.48 9.79 -2.89
C PRO A 70 -35.05 10.87 -3.83
N SER A 71 -34.19 11.69 -4.43
CA SER A 71 -34.54 12.82 -5.30
C SER A 71 -34.41 12.55 -6.81
N SER A 72 -34.31 11.29 -7.24
CA SER A 72 -34.44 10.90 -8.66
C SER A 72 -35.80 10.28 -8.99
#